data_AF-A0AAI9ZHG9-F1
#
_entry.id   AF-A0AAI9ZHG9-F1
#
_cell.length_a   1.000
_cell.length_b   1.000
_cell.length_c   1.000
_cell.angle_alpha   90.00
_cell.angle_beta   90.00
_cell.angle_gamma   90.00
#
_symmetry.space_group_name_H-M   'P 1'
#
loop_
_entity.id
_entity.type
_entity.pdbx_description
1 polymer ?
#
loop_
_entity_poly.entity_id
_entity_poly.type
_entity_poly.pdbx_seq_one_letter_code
_entity_poly.pdbx_strand_id
1 'polypeptide(L)'
;MIVSMWYTRAEAPMRTGSFYCFNGFGSIIGGILFYGVGQADGWDVWRIIFVICGGLTIVWGIVLIFYLPNNIMTAKRFTVEEKALLIARSQSNKTGVFSSKIKPAQIKEAFKDLQVWLLFFYTLLNEIVNGGIANFGKLIVKGFTKDALLTTAYGIPYGAWVAFFIFTGPFCASKLKNFRTIVMMTWVLPTLIAVSLSLKLDRGNKNGLLMAYYISPSFVGALVVALQMPAANVAGYTKRVTSTAFVFLAYCVGNIIGPQAFLASEAPIYGTGCKGIMGCTAGQVVLAIAIRLLLIKRNKQRDAEAEASGKNAENLSDEVLMDLTDFENRKFRYSY
;
A
#
# COMPACT_ATOMS: atom_id res chain seq x y z
N MET A 1 10.49 4.29 3.80
CA MET A 1 11.58 5.09 4.42
C MET A 1 12.90 5.02 3.63
N ILE A 2 13.36 3.85 3.17
CA ILE A 2 14.59 3.79 2.33
C ILE A 2 14.38 4.48 0.97
N VAL A 3 13.28 4.20 0.27
CA VAL A 3 12.98 4.82 -1.03
C VAL A 3 12.93 6.35 -0.93
N SER A 4 12.40 6.90 0.16
CA SER A 4 12.33 8.35 0.38
C SER A 4 13.68 9.01 0.70
N MET A 5 14.71 8.24 1.09
CA MET A 5 16.06 8.77 1.30
C MET A 5 16.81 8.93 -0.03
N TRP A 6 16.64 7.97 -0.95
CA TRP A 6 17.42 7.86 -2.18
C TRP A 6 16.75 8.48 -3.42
N TYR A 7 15.42 8.66 -3.41
CA TYR A 7 14.66 9.09 -4.59
C TYR A 7 13.87 10.39 -4.36
N THR A 8 13.63 11.13 -5.45
CA THR A 8 12.89 12.40 -5.37
C THR A 8 11.40 12.20 -5.11
N ARG A 9 10.68 13.23 -4.65
CA ARG A 9 9.21 13.21 -4.42
C ARG A 9 8.42 12.80 -5.67
N ALA A 10 8.91 13.16 -6.85
CA ALA A 10 8.31 12.79 -8.13
C ALA A 10 8.54 11.30 -8.46
N GLU A 11 9.71 10.76 -8.09
CA GLU A 11 10.11 9.38 -8.41
C GLU A 11 9.66 8.36 -7.35
N ALA A 12 9.47 8.79 -6.10
CA ALA A 12 9.15 7.91 -4.97
C ALA A 12 7.89 7.04 -5.18
N PRO A 13 6.77 7.54 -5.74
CA PRO A 13 5.59 6.71 -5.97
C PRO A 13 5.84 5.58 -6.97
N MET A 14 6.53 5.85 -8.09
CA MET A 14 6.84 4.85 -9.11
C MET A 14 7.80 3.79 -8.56
N ARG A 15 8.83 4.21 -7.82
CA ARG A 15 9.80 3.27 -7.23
C ARG A 15 9.18 2.41 -6.14
N THR A 16 8.39 2.99 -5.23
CA THR A 16 7.66 2.20 -4.23
C THR A 16 6.66 1.25 -4.89
N GLY A 17 5.96 1.68 -5.95
CA GLY A 17 5.10 0.81 -6.74
C GLY A 17 5.87 -0.37 -7.34
N SER A 18 7.01 -0.13 -7.98
CA SER A 18 7.87 -1.20 -8.50
C SER A 18 8.36 -2.16 -7.42
N PHE A 19 8.75 -1.66 -6.24
CA PHE A 19 9.12 -2.52 -5.12
C PHE A 19 7.93 -3.37 -4.65
N TYR A 20 6.75 -2.78 -4.56
CA TYR A 20 5.56 -3.49 -4.13
C TYR A 20 5.08 -4.51 -5.17
N CYS A 21 5.37 -4.33 -6.46
CA CYS A 21 5.07 -5.31 -7.52
C CYS A 21 5.77 -6.66 -7.29
N PHE A 22 6.93 -6.67 -6.63
CA PHE A 22 7.60 -7.93 -6.25
C PHE A 22 6.76 -8.80 -5.32
N ASN A 23 5.74 -8.26 -4.64
CA ASN A 23 4.75 -9.07 -3.92
C ASN A 23 3.95 -9.98 -4.87
N GLY A 24 3.55 -9.47 -6.03
CA GLY A 24 2.87 -10.26 -7.06
C GLY A 24 3.82 -11.30 -7.69
N PHE A 25 5.04 -10.90 -8.04
CA PHE A 25 6.05 -11.84 -8.55
C PHE A 25 6.41 -12.92 -7.53
N GLY A 26 6.53 -12.56 -6.25
CA GLY A 26 6.75 -13.52 -5.16
C GLY A 26 5.60 -14.52 -5.04
N SER A 27 4.37 -14.08 -5.27
CA SER A 27 3.19 -14.98 -5.31
C SER A 27 3.24 -15.95 -6.50
N ILE A 28 3.69 -15.49 -7.68
CA ILE A 28 3.86 -16.34 -8.88
C ILE A 28 4.96 -17.38 -8.64
N ILE A 29 6.16 -16.93 -8.28
CA ILE A 29 7.34 -17.80 -8.07
C ILE A 29 7.07 -18.76 -6.91
N GLY A 30 6.46 -18.27 -5.82
CA GLY A 30 6.06 -19.09 -4.68
C GLY A 30 5.04 -20.16 -5.09
N GLY A 31 4.04 -19.81 -5.90
CA GLY A 31 3.07 -20.78 -6.43
C GLY A 31 3.73 -21.89 -7.27
N ILE A 32 4.67 -21.53 -8.15
CA ILE A 32 5.43 -22.49 -8.96
C ILE A 32 6.30 -23.39 -8.08
N LEU A 33 7.00 -22.80 -7.11
CA LEU A 33 7.85 -23.53 -6.18
C LEU A 33 7.04 -24.51 -5.33
N PHE A 34 5.88 -24.09 -4.81
CA PHE A 34 4.99 -24.96 -4.05
C PHE A 34 4.38 -26.07 -4.90
N TYR A 35 4.07 -25.79 -6.17
CA TYR A 35 3.63 -26.82 -7.11
C TYR A 35 4.72 -27.88 -7.35
N GLY A 36 5.96 -27.46 -7.57
CA GLY A 36 7.09 -28.38 -7.77
C GLY A 36 7.44 -29.19 -6.52
N VAL A 37 7.45 -28.54 -5.34
CA VAL A 37 7.72 -29.22 -4.06
C VAL A 37 6.59 -30.16 -3.67
N GLY A 38 5.35 -29.87 -4.06
CA GLY A 38 4.20 -30.75 -3.81
C GLY A 38 4.25 -32.08 -4.57
N GLN A 39 5.16 -32.23 -5.56
CA GLN A 39 5.39 -33.47 -6.30
C GLN A 39 6.59 -34.26 -5.76
N ALA A 40 7.30 -33.74 -4.76
CA ALA A 40 8.47 -34.40 -4.20
C ALA A 40 8.07 -35.55 -3.27
N ASP A 41 8.52 -36.77 -3.57
CA ASP A 41 8.34 -37.94 -2.70
C ASP A 41 9.49 -38.07 -1.70
N GLY A 42 9.15 -38.30 -0.43
CA GLY A 42 10.09 -38.69 0.63
C GLY A 42 10.19 -37.75 1.84
N TRP A 43 9.79 -36.48 1.72
CA TRP A 43 9.77 -35.51 2.82
C TRP A 43 8.41 -34.82 2.92
N ASP A 44 8.01 -34.46 4.15
CA ASP A 44 6.81 -33.65 4.34
C ASP A 44 6.92 -32.33 3.57
N VAL A 45 5.98 -32.07 2.66
CA VAL A 45 5.94 -30.89 1.78
C VAL A 45 6.15 -29.58 2.54
N TRP A 46 5.56 -29.44 3.72
CA TRP A 46 5.71 -28.24 4.55
C TRP A 46 7.15 -28.00 4.99
N ARG A 47 7.92 -29.06 5.34
CA ARG A 47 9.32 -28.94 5.77
C ARG A 47 10.20 -28.44 4.63
N ILE A 48 10.01 -28.98 3.43
CA ILE A 48 10.78 -28.59 2.25
C ILE A 48 10.54 -27.10 1.95
N ILE A 49 9.28 -26.64 2.03
CA ILE A 49 8.92 -25.23 1.85
C ILE A 49 9.65 -24.34 2.85
N PHE A 50 9.65 -24.68 4.14
CA PHE A 50 10.34 -23.88 5.16
C PHE A 50 11.86 -23.86 4.96
N VAL A 51 12.48 -24.97 4.59
CA VAL A 51 13.93 -25.04 4.36
C VAL A 51 14.33 -24.20 3.15
N ILE A 52 13.60 -24.29 2.03
CA ILE A 52 13.93 -23.53 0.82
C ILE A 52 13.66 -22.03 1.03
N CYS A 53 12.46 -21.66 1.47
CA CYS A 53 12.13 -20.24 1.67
C CYS A 53 12.97 -19.63 2.79
N GLY A 54 13.13 -20.33 3.92
CA GLY A 54 13.97 -19.88 5.03
C GLY A 54 15.44 -19.78 4.63
N GLY A 55 16.00 -20.78 3.96
CA GLY A 55 17.37 -20.78 3.47
C GLY A 55 17.66 -19.62 2.52
N LEU A 56 16.78 -19.39 1.52
CA LEU A 56 16.90 -18.26 0.60
C LEU A 56 16.85 -16.92 1.34
N THR A 57 16.00 -16.77 2.36
CA THR A 57 15.95 -15.53 3.16
C THR A 57 17.22 -15.30 3.98
N ILE A 58 17.84 -16.36 4.52
CA ILE A 58 19.11 -16.26 5.25
C ILE A 58 20.22 -15.82 4.30
N VAL A 59 20.35 -16.48 3.14
CA VAL A 59 21.35 -16.12 2.12
C VAL A 59 21.17 -14.67 1.67
N TRP A 60 19.93 -14.26 1.41
CA TRP A 60 19.64 -12.86 1.04
C TRP A 60 19.96 -11.89 2.19
N GLY A 61 19.69 -12.25 3.43
CA GLY A 61 20.06 -11.48 4.62
C GLY A 61 21.58 -11.25 4.71
N ILE A 62 22.38 -12.28 4.46
CA ILE A 62 23.85 -12.17 4.42
C ILE A 62 24.28 -11.20 3.31
N VAL A 63 23.70 -11.30 2.11
CA VAL A 63 23.98 -10.36 1.00
C VAL A 63 23.64 -8.93 1.41
N LEU A 64 22.50 -8.69 2.05
CA LEU A 64 22.11 -7.36 2.50
C LEU A 64 23.08 -6.77 3.54
N ILE A 65 23.67 -7.58 4.43
CA ILE A 65 24.68 -7.10 5.39
C ILE A 65 25.91 -6.51 4.68
N PHE A 66 26.35 -7.12 3.59
CA PHE A 66 27.52 -6.64 2.84
C PHE A 66 27.21 -5.50 1.87
N TYR A 67 26.02 -5.52 1.25
CA TYR A 67 25.70 -4.64 0.13
C TYR A 67 24.75 -3.47 0.46
N LEU A 68 23.98 -3.51 1.55
CA LEU A 68 23.01 -2.47 1.87
C LEU A 68 23.62 -1.40 2.79
N PRO A 69 23.91 -0.17 2.29
CA PRO A 69 24.41 0.89 3.14
C PRO A 69 23.30 1.53 3.96
N ASN A 70 23.57 1.74 5.26
CA ASN A 70 22.60 2.34 6.20
C ASN A 70 22.29 3.81 5.91
N ASN A 71 23.16 4.51 5.19
CA ASN A 71 22.98 5.92 4.84
C ASN A 71 23.73 6.26 3.54
N ILE A 72 23.34 7.33 2.87
CA ILE A 72 24.01 7.84 1.66
C ILE A 72 25.48 8.16 1.97
N MET A 73 25.76 8.62 3.19
CA MET A 73 27.11 8.91 3.69
C MET A 73 28.00 7.65 3.79
N THR A 74 27.43 6.54 4.27
CA THR A 74 28.14 5.26 4.48
C THR A 74 28.15 4.36 3.25
N ALA A 75 27.55 4.81 2.14
CA ALA A 75 27.54 4.06 0.90
C ALA A 75 28.96 3.96 0.32
N LYS A 76 29.55 2.77 0.38
CA LYS A 76 30.93 2.51 -0.09
C LYS A 76 31.09 2.61 -1.62
N ARG A 77 29.97 2.61 -2.36
CA ARG A 77 29.93 2.49 -3.82
C ARG A 77 29.92 3.83 -4.57
N PHE A 78 29.77 4.96 -3.88
CA PHE A 78 29.68 6.28 -4.50
C PHE A 78 30.92 7.13 -4.21
N THR A 79 31.37 7.90 -5.20
CA THR A 79 32.43 8.89 -5.00
C THR A 79 31.96 10.03 -4.09
N VAL A 80 32.89 10.82 -3.57
CA VAL A 80 32.56 11.97 -2.69
C VAL A 80 31.65 12.97 -3.42
N GLU A 81 31.88 13.19 -4.72
CA GLU A 81 31.08 14.08 -5.57
C GLU A 81 29.66 13.53 -5.79
N GLU A 82 29.52 12.23 -6.06
CA GLU A 82 28.20 11.58 -6.21
C GLU A 82 27.40 11.61 -4.91
N LYS A 83 28.07 11.41 -3.76
CA LYS A 83 27.44 11.56 -2.45
C LYS A 83 26.96 12.99 -2.21
N ALA A 84 27.77 13.99 -2.54
CA ALA A 84 27.37 15.39 -2.44
C ALA A 84 26.15 15.70 -3.31
N LEU A 85 26.11 15.18 -4.54
CA LEU A 85 24.98 15.33 -5.45
C LEU A 85 23.71 14.62 -4.94
N LEU A 86 23.83 13.42 -4.38
CA LEU A 86 22.70 12.68 -3.78
C LEU A 86 22.16 13.39 -2.54
N ILE A 87 23.03 13.97 -1.71
CA ILE A 87 22.64 14.80 -0.56
C ILE A 87 21.93 16.07 -1.05
N ALA A 88 22.47 16.76 -2.05
CA ALA A 88 21.84 17.94 -2.64
C ALA A 88 20.46 17.62 -3.24
N ARG A 89 20.30 16.46 -3.90
CA ARG A 89 18.99 15.97 -4.39
C ARG A 89 18.03 15.60 -3.26
N SER A 90 18.54 15.04 -2.17
CA SER A 90 17.73 14.73 -0.98
C SER A 90 17.31 16.01 -0.24
N GLN A 91 18.14 17.05 -0.24
CA GLN A 91 17.81 18.37 0.29
C GLN A 91 16.81 19.12 -0.60
N SER A 92 16.95 19.05 -1.93
CA SER A 92 15.99 19.66 -2.87
C SER A 92 14.59 19.05 -2.78
N ASN A 93 14.49 17.84 -2.22
CA ASN A 93 13.25 17.14 -1.95
C ASN A 93 12.38 17.78 -0.88
N LYS A 94 12.91 18.75 -0.10
CA LYS A 94 12.19 19.47 0.98
C LYS A 94 11.46 18.53 1.95
N THR A 95 11.89 17.28 2.08
CA THR A 95 11.21 16.22 2.83
C THR A 95 11.46 16.32 4.33
N GLY A 96 11.57 17.52 4.89
CA GLY A 96 11.92 17.75 6.29
C GLY A 96 13.34 17.27 6.59
N VAL A 97 14.20 18.17 7.05
CA VAL A 97 15.52 17.79 7.57
C VAL A 97 15.30 16.68 8.60
N PHE A 98 16.05 15.57 8.49
CA PHE A 98 16.03 14.50 9.49
C PHE A 98 16.21 15.14 10.86
N SER A 99 15.15 15.15 11.66
CA SER A 99 15.17 15.75 12.99
C SER A 99 15.19 14.62 14.00
N SER A 100 16.29 14.49 14.73
CA SER A 100 16.42 13.52 15.82
C SER A 100 15.56 13.87 17.02
N LYS A 101 15.01 15.10 17.09
CA LYS A 101 14.19 15.58 18.19
C LYS A 101 12.71 15.34 17.90
N ILE A 102 12.09 14.49 18.72
CA ILE A 102 10.65 14.27 18.72
C ILE A 102 9.95 15.51 19.27
N LYS A 103 8.99 16.05 18.51
CA LYS A 103 8.18 17.22 18.91
C LYS A 103 6.76 16.78 19.33
N PRO A 104 6.41 16.82 20.64
CA PRO A 104 5.08 16.41 21.11
C PRO A 104 3.92 17.21 20.50
N ALA A 105 4.14 18.47 20.16
CA ALA A 105 3.15 19.31 19.48
C ALA A 105 2.75 18.71 18.11
N GLN A 106 3.73 18.23 17.34
CA GLN A 106 3.50 17.59 16.05
C GLN A 106 2.76 16.24 16.19
N ILE A 107 2.98 15.51 17.30
CA ILE A 107 2.23 14.28 17.62
C ILE A 107 0.76 14.63 17.87
N LYS A 108 0.49 15.65 18.71
CA LYS A 108 -0.88 16.09 19.00
C LYS A 108 -1.59 16.59 17.74
N GLU A 109 -0.87 17.25 16.83
CA GLU A 109 -1.40 17.67 15.54
C GLU A 109 -1.74 16.46 14.65
N ALA A 110 -0.88 15.43 14.60
CA ALA A 110 -1.15 14.21 13.83
C ALA A 110 -2.48 13.54 14.22
N PHE A 111 -2.76 13.45 15.53
CA PHE A 111 -4.01 12.86 16.02
C PHE A 111 -5.25 13.75 15.86
N LYS A 112 -5.07 15.05 15.65
CA LYS A 112 -6.17 15.99 15.36
C LYS A 112 -6.46 16.12 13.87
N ASP A 113 -5.54 15.66 13.02
CA ASP A 113 -5.69 15.80 11.58
C ASP A 113 -6.71 14.80 11.03
N LEU A 114 -7.84 15.34 10.55
CA LEU A 114 -8.90 14.55 9.94
C LEU A 114 -8.42 13.73 8.73
N GLN A 115 -7.42 14.20 7.98
CA GLN A 115 -6.82 13.45 6.87
C GLN A 115 -6.20 12.13 7.36
N VAL A 116 -5.55 12.14 8.52
CA VAL A 116 -4.89 10.96 9.10
C VAL A 116 -5.94 9.94 9.54
N TRP A 117 -7.04 10.41 10.14
CA TRP A 117 -8.17 9.54 10.51
C TRP A 117 -8.88 8.94 9.30
N LEU A 118 -9.12 9.71 8.24
CA LEU A 118 -9.72 9.18 7.03
C LEU A 118 -8.83 8.10 6.37
N LEU A 119 -7.51 8.32 6.35
CA LEU A 119 -6.55 7.32 5.86
C LEU A 119 -6.48 6.10 6.78
N PHE A 120 -6.58 6.28 8.10
CA PHE A 120 -6.66 5.19 9.07
C PHE A 120 -7.86 4.29 8.77
N PHE A 121 -9.07 4.85 8.68
CA PHE A 121 -10.27 4.06 8.39
C PHE A 121 -10.23 3.45 6.99
N TYR A 122 -9.71 4.16 5.99
CA TYR A 122 -9.57 3.62 4.64
C TYR A 122 -8.67 2.38 4.61
N THR A 123 -7.52 2.44 5.28
CA THR A 123 -6.58 1.31 5.37
C THR A 123 -7.13 0.18 6.23
N LEU A 124 -7.84 0.50 7.32
CA LEU A 124 -8.52 -0.50 8.15
C LEU A 124 -9.51 -1.33 7.33
N LEU A 125 -10.40 -0.66 6.58
CA LEU A 125 -11.35 -1.35 5.70
C LEU A 125 -10.65 -2.14 4.61
N ASN A 126 -9.53 -1.63 4.06
CA ASN A 126 -8.74 -2.35 3.07
C ASN A 126 -8.19 -3.67 3.62
N GLU A 127 -7.63 -3.66 4.82
CA GLU A 127 -7.03 -4.86 5.40
C GLU A 127 -8.05 -5.86 5.95
N ILE A 128 -9.26 -5.40 6.32
CA ILE A 128 -10.39 -6.31 6.56
C ILE A 128 -10.72 -7.10 5.29
N VAL A 129 -10.74 -6.42 4.14
CA VAL A 129 -10.94 -7.06 2.83
C VAL A 129 -9.78 -8.02 2.51
N ASN A 130 -8.54 -7.62 2.77
CA ASN A 130 -7.36 -8.46 2.58
C ASN A 130 -7.44 -9.77 3.37
N GLY A 131 -7.62 -9.67 4.69
CA GLY A 131 -7.72 -10.85 5.56
C GLY A 131 -8.89 -11.77 5.21
N GLY A 132 -9.99 -11.19 4.69
CA GLY A 132 -11.14 -11.94 4.18
C GLY A 132 -10.85 -12.71 2.89
N ILE A 133 -10.36 -12.00 1.86
CA ILE A 133 -10.06 -12.59 0.53
C ILE A 133 -8.95 -13.62 0.62
N ALA A 134 -7.92 -13.40 1.45
CA ALA A 134 -6.81 -14.33 1.60
C ALA A 134 -7.25 -15.73 2.05
N ASN A 135 -8.27 -15.81 2.92
CA ASN A 135 -8.83 -17.07 3.40
C ASN A 135 -9.91 -17.62 2.45
N PHE A 136 -10.85 -16.77 2.04
CA PHE A 136 -11.97 -17.15 1.18
C PHE A 136 -11.53 -17.58 -0.22
N GLY A 137 -10.54 -16.90 -0.80
CA GLY A 137 -10.00 -17.21 -2.12
C GLY A 137 -9.43 -18.64 -2.19
N LYS A 138 -8.70 -19.08 -1.17
CA LYS A 138 -8.17 -20.45 -1.11
C LYS A 138 -9.29 -21.49 -0.98
N LEU A 139 -10.33 -21.19 -0.23
CA LEU A 139 -11.49 -22.08 -0.05
C LEU A 139 -12.30 -22.24 -1.34
N ILE A 140 -12.48 -21.16 -2.09
CA ILE A 140 -13.12 -21.22 -3.42
C ILE A 140 -12.34 -22.15 -4.35
N VAL A 141 -11.01 -21.96 -4.46
CA VAL A 141 -10.19 -22.77 -5.38
C VAL A 141 -10.18 -24.24 -4.94
N LYS A 142 -10.06 -24.52 -3.64
CA LYS A 142 -10.15 -25.89 -3.09
C LYS A 142 -11.52 -26.54 -3.36
N GLY A 143 -12.60 -25.76 -3.44
CA GLY A 143 -13.93 -26.24 -3.79
C GLY A 143 -14.06 -26.74 -5.24
N PHE A 144 -13.20 -26.26 -6.16
CA PHE A 144 -13.25 -26.66 -7.58
C PHE A 144 -12.42 -27.88 -7.92
N THR A 145 -11.35 -28.11 -7.15
CA THR A 145 -10.37 -29.14 -7.42
C THR A 145 -10.05 -29.86 -6.12
N LYS A 146 -10.40 -31.15 -6.04
CA LYS A 146 -10.01 -32.01 -4.91
C LYS A 146 -8.49 -32.22 -4.83
N ASP A 147 -7.77 -31.89 -5.91
CA ASP A 147 -6.33 -31.94 -6.01
C ASP A 147 -5.67 -30.63 -5.51
N ALA A 148 -4.77 -30.77 -4.54
CA ALA A 148 -4.03 -29.67 -3.93
C ALA A 148 -2.97 -29.06 -4.88
N LEU A 149 -2.42 -29.86 -5.81
CA LEU A 149 -1.47 -29.38 -6.81
C LEU A 149 -2.16 -28.47 -7.82
N LEU A 150 -3.30 -28.91 -8.35
CA LEU A 150 -4.10 -28.12 -9.27
C LEU A 150 -4.62 -26.83 -8.61
N THR A 151 -5.00 -26.89 -7.33
CA THR A 151 -5.37 -25.71 -6.51
C THR A 151 -4.23 -24.67 -6.47
N THR A 152 -2.99 -25.14 -6.30
CA THR A 152 -1.80 -24.27 -6.25
C THR A 152 -1.53 -23.65 -7.63
N ALA A 153 -1.68 -24.42 -8.70
CA ALA A 153 -1.53 -23.94 -10.07
C ALA A 153 -2.55 -22.85 -10.42
N TYR A 154 -3.81 -23.00 -10.00
CA TYR A 154 -4.84 -21.96 -10.16
C TYR A 154 -4.55 -20.69 -9.34
N GLY A 155 -3.65 -20.73 -8.35
CA GLY A 155 -3.17 -19.55 -7.63
C GLY A 155 -2.13 -18.71 -8.39
N ILE A 156 -1.47 -19.27 -9.41
CA ILE A 156 -0.40 -18.56 -10.14
C ILE A 156 -0.93 -17.32 -10.89
N PRO A 157 -2.06 -17.40 -11.64
CA PRO A 157 -2.61 -16.22 -12.31
C PRO A 157 -3.06 -15.12 -11.35
N TYR A 158 -3.48 -15.47 -10.13
CA TYR A 158 -3.81 -14.49 -9.09
C TYR A 158 -2.62 -13.57 -8.80
N GLY A 159 -1.40 -14.12 -8.70
CA GLY A 159 -0.18 -13.32 -8.51
C GLY A 159 0.12 -12.36 -9.67
N ALA A 160 -0.20 -12.75 -10.91
CA ALA A 160 -0.06 -11.88 -12.07
C ALA A 160 -1.05 -10.70 -12.04
N TRP A 161 -2.30 -10.94 -11.64
CA TRP A 161 -3.30 -9.89 -11.44
C TRP A 161 -2.93 -8.94 -10.30
N VAL A 162 -2.41 -9.48 -9.19
CA VAL A 162 -1.84 -8.67 -8.10
C VAL A 162 -0.74 -7.74 -8.63
N ALA A 163 0.23 -8.28 -9.39
CA ALA A 163 1.30 -7.48 -9.98
C ALA A 163 0.76 -6.40 -10.95
N PHE A 164 -0.23 -6.75 -11.78
CA PHE A 164 -0.88 -5.83 -12.71
C PHE A 164 -1.54 -4.65 -11.98
N PHE A 165 -2.34 -4.89 -10.95
CA PHE A 165 -3.02 -3.83 -10.21
C PHE A 165 -2.06 -2.97 -9.38
N ILE A 166 -1.02 -3.58 -8.78
CA ILE A 166 0.03 -2.86 -8.04
C ILE A 166 0.91 -2.02 -8.96
N PHE A 167 1.13 -2.44 -10.20
CA PHE A 167 1.89 -1.63 -11.16
C PHE A 167 1.05 -0.46 -11.68
N THR A 168 -0.15 -0.77 -12.17
CA THR A 168 -1.02 0.21 -12.84
C THR A 168 -1.50 1.32 -11.91
N GLY A 169 -1.86 1.03 -10.65
CA GLY A 169 -2.37 2.04 -9.72
C GLY A 169 -1.38 3.18 -9.43
N PRO A 170 -0.22 2.90 -8.82
CA PRO A 170 0.86 3.86 -8.61
C PRO A 170 1.39 4.48 -9.90
N PHE A 171 1.45 3.73 -11.01
CA PHE A 171 1.86 4.27 -12.31
C PHE A 171 0.90 5.38 -12.77
N CYS A 172 -0.41 5.12 -12.79
CA CYS A 172 -1.42 6.14 -13.11
C CYS A 172 -1.36 7.32 -12.13
N ALA A 173 -1.20 7.05 -10.83
CA ALA A 173 -1.10 8.07 -9.78
C ALA A 173 0.17 8.94 -9.86
N SER A 174 1.22 8.47 -10.53
CA SER A 174 2.49 9.20 -10.73
C SER A 174 2.52 10.02 -12.02
N LYS A 175 1.87 9.52 -13.09
CA LYS A 175 1.82 10.20 -14.39
C LYS A 175 0.75 11.29 -14.45
N LEU A 176 -0.38 11.09 -13.79
CA LEU A 176 -1.51 12.00 -13.84
C LEU A 176 -1.56 12.91 -12.60
N LYS A 177 -1.67 14.22 -12.82
CA LYS A 177 -1.75 15.20 -11.74
C LYS A 177 -3.04 15.00 -10.95
N ASN A 178 -2.91 14.89 -9.63
CA ASN A 178 -4.01 14.75 -8.68
C ASN A 178 -4.96 13.55 -8.92
N PHE A 179 -4.38 12.45 -9.41
CA PHE A 179 -5.10 11.23 -9.75
C PHE A 179 -5.08 10.18 -8.62
N ARG A 180 -4.43 10.48 -7.48
CA ARG A 180 -4.20 9.50 -6.40
C ARG A 180 -5.50 9.02 -5.77
N THR A 181 -6.38 9.94 -5.40
CA THR A 181 -7.70 9.59 -4.86
C THR A 181 -8.61 8.95 -5.91
N ILE A 182 -8.41 9.24 -7.20
CA ILE A 182 -9.16 8.56 -8.28
C ILE A 182 -8.75 7.10 -8.36
N VAL A 183 -7.45 6.80 -8.30
CA VAL A 183 -6.96 5.42 -8.23
C VAL A 183 -7.51 4.71 -7.00
N MET A 184 -7.49 5.37 -5.83
CA MET A 184 -8.09 4.81 -4.60
C MET A 184 -9.58 4.45 -4.77
N MET A 185 -10.36 5.26 -5.48
CA MET A 185 -11.78 4.96 -5.74
C MET A 185 -11.96 3.85 -6.78
N THR A 186 -11.23 3.91 -7.88
CA THR A 186 -11.46 3.08 -9.07
C THR A 186 -10.86 1.67 -8.95
N TRP A 187 -9.71 1.51 -8.30
CA TRP A 187 -9.07 0.19 -8.11
C TRP A 187 -9.79 -0.68 -7.07
N VAL A 188 -10.72 -0.12 -6.31
CA VAL A 188 -11.55 -0.85 -5.33
C VAL A 188 -12.83 -1.42 -6.00
N LEU A 189 -13.23 -0.90 -7.16
CA LEU A 189 -14.43 -1.35 -7.89
C LEU A 189 -14.33 -2.79 -8.43
N PRO A 190 -13.20 -3.25 -9.02
CA PRO A 190 -13.11 -4.64 -9.47
C PRO A 190 -13.23 -5.65 -8.33
N THR A 191 -12.72 -5.32 -7.13
CA THR A 191 -12.96 -6.11 -5.91
C THR A 191 -14.45 -6.17 -5.54
N LEU A 192 -15.19 -5.07 -5.67
CA LEU A 192 -16.64 -5.07 -5.45
C LEU A 192 -17.36 -6.01 -6.42
N ILE A 193 -16.96 -5.98 -7.69
CA ILE A 193 -17.51 -6.85 -8.74
C ILE A 193 -17.17 -8.31 -8.44
N ALA A 194 -15.91 -8.62 -8.09
CA ALA A 194 -15.49 -9.96 -7.70
C ALA A 194 -16.38 -10.54 -6.60
N VAL A 195 -16.56 -9.81 -5.51
CA VAL A 195 -17.30 -10.28 -4.34
C VAL A 195 -18.79 -10.44 -4.66
N SER A 196 -19.34 -9.53 -5.47
CA SER A 196 -20.72 -9.63 -5.96
C SER A 196 -20.93 -10.86 -6.85
N LEU A 197 -19.97 -11.16 -7.74
CA LEU A 197 -19.98 -12.35 -8.58
C LEU A 197 -19.85 -13.61 -7.72
N SER A 198 -18.94 -13.64 -6.74
CA SER A 198 -18.76 -14.77 -5.83
C SER A 198 -20.00 -15.10 -4.98
N LEU A 199 -20.86 -14.10 -4.73
CA LEU A 199 -22.13 -14.27 -4.02
C LEU A 199 -23.28 -14.75 -4.90
N LYS A 200 -23.36 -14.25 -6.13
CA LYS A 200 -24.51 -14.49 -7.03
C LYS A 200 -24.31 -15.66 -7.99
N LEU A 201 -23.08 -16.02 -8.33
CA LEU A 201 -22.85 -17.15 -9.24
C LEU A 201 -23.14 -18.48 -8.56
N ASP A 202 -23.80 -19.35 -9.32
CA ASP A 202 -23.88 -20.76 -8.97
C ASP A 202 -22.49 -21.40 -8.96
N ARG A 203 -22.29 -22.35 -8.04
CA ARG A 203 -21.00 -23.04 -7.85
C ARG A 203 -20.65 -23.95 -9.03
N GLY A 204 -21.60 -24.28 -9.89
CA GLY A 204 -21.36 -24.95 -11.17
C GLY A 204 -20.61 -24.09 -12.19
N ASN A 205 -20.69 -22.75 -12.10
CA ASN A 205 -20.00 -21.85 -13.02
C ASN A 205 -18.56 -21.57 -12.58
N LYS A 206 -17.69 -22.57 -12.76
CA LYS A 206 -16.26 -22.54 -12.38
C LYS A 206 -15.52 -21.36 -13.02
N ASN A 207 -15.77 -21.07 -14.30
CA ASN A 207 -15.06 -20.02 -15.03
C ASN A 207 -15.36 -18.63 -14.47
N GLY A 208 -16.62 -18.34 -14.13
CA GLY A 208 -16.99 -17.04 -13.57
C GLY A 208 -16.47 -16.85 -12.13
N LEU A 209 -16.43 -17.91 -11.33
CA LEU A 209 -15.86 -17.84 -9.97
C LEU A 209 -14.32 -17.71 -9.99
N LEU A 210 -13.64 -18.36 -10.93
CA LEU A 210 -12.20 -18.17 -11.16
C LEU A 210 -11.89 -16.73 -11.59
N MET A 211 -12.69 -16.17 -12.51
CA MET A 211 -12.52 -14.77 -12.90
C MET A 211 -12.74 -13.81 -11.73
N ALA A 212 -13.77 -14.07 -10.89
CA ALA A 212 -14.00 -13.30 -9.67
C ALA A 212 -12.80 -13.37 -8.72
N TYR A 213 -12.20 -14.55 -8.55
CA TYR A 213 -10.98 -14.73 -7.76
C TYR A 213 -9.78 -13.97 -8.33
N TYR A 214 -9.62 -13.94 -9.66
CA TYR A 214 -8.49 -13.26 -10.30
C TYR A 214 -8.57 -11.73 -10.27
N ILE A 215 -9.77 -11.15 -10.34
CA ILE A 215 -9.93 -9.68 -10.27
C ILE A 215 -10.06 -9.17 -8.83
N SER A 216 -10.29 -10.06 -7.85
CA SER A 216 -10.42 -9.69 -6.44
C SER A 216 -9.25 -8.90 -5.84
N PRO A 217 -7.95 -9.11 -6.21
CA PRO A 217 -6.84 -8.39 -5.59
C PRO A 217 -6.67 -6.93 -6.05
N SER A 218 -7.61 -6.37 -6.82
CA SER A 218 -7.49 -5.00 -7.31
C SER A 218 -7.34 -3.95 -6.19
N PHE A 219 -7.96 -4.19 -5.03
CA PHE A 219 -7.87 -3.34 -3.84
C PHE A 219 -6.42 -3.08 -3.36
N VAL A 220 -5.47 -3.99 -3.67
CA VAL A 220 -4.06 -3.87 -3.27
C VAL A 220 -3.38 -2.70 -3.98
N GLY A 221 -3.73 -2.43 -5.25
CA GLY A 221 -3.24 -1.25 -5.95
C GLY A 221 -3.69 0.06 -5.28
N ALA A 222 -4.93 0.07 -4.78
CA ALA A 222 -5.51 1.19 -4.04
C ALA A 222 -4.82 1.40 -2.67
N LEU A 223 -4.46 0.31 -1.98
CA LEU A 223 -3.72 0.33 -0.72
C LEU A 223 -2.35 0.98 -0.86
N VAL A 224 -1.58 0.61 -1.90
CA VAL A 224 -0.24 1.16 -2.13
C VAL A 224 -0.27 2.67 -2.26
N VAL A 225 -1.27 3.20 -2.97
CA VAL A 225 -1.46 4.66 -3.09
C VAL A 225 -1.83 5.27 -1.73
N ALA A 226 -2.74 4.64 -0.98
CA ALA A 226 -3.17 5.12 0.34
C ALA A 226 -2.00 5.18 1.36
N LEU A 227 -1.15 4.16 1.41
CA LEU A 227 0.03 4.12 2.29
C LEU A 227 1.06 5.22 1.97
N GLN A 228 1.06 5.72 0.74
CA GLN A 228 1.97 6.80 0.30
C GLN A 228 1.39 8.20 0.57
N MET A 229 0.10 8.32 0.89
CA MET A 229 -0.55 9.61 1.15
C MET A 229 0.06 10.36 2.34
N PRO A 230 0.36 9.74 3.50
CA PRO A 230 1.00 10.45 4.61
C PRO A 230 2.36 11.06 4.21
N ALA A 231 3.15 10.35 3.41
CA ALA A 231 4.46 10.84 2.97
C ALA A 231 4.37 12.08 2.05
N ALA A 232 3.27 12.21 1.32
CA ALA A 232 3.05 13.30 0.38
C ALA A 232 2.26 14.49 0.97
N ASN A 233 1.33 14.22 1.88
CA ASN A 233 0.34 15.18 2.37
C ASN A 233 0.51 15.57 3.84
N VAL A 234 1.56 15.10 4.50
CA VAL A 234 1.91 15.51 5.87
C VAL A 234 3.33 16.08 5.87
N ALA A 235 3.47 17.27 6.43
CA ALA A 235 4.76 17.92 6.68
C ALA A 235 5.05 17.97 8.18
N GLY A 236 6.32 18.19 8.53
CA GLY A 236 6.84 17.96 9.87
C GLY A 236 7.31 16.51 10.04
N TYR A 237 8.57 16.32 10.42
CA TYR A 237 9.19 15.00 10.52
C TYR A 237 8.46 14.12 11.54
N THR A 238 8.20 14.64 12.75
CA THR A 238 7.51 13.88 13.80
C THR A 238 6.06 13.62 13.40
N LYS A 239 5.33 14.62 12.88
CA LYS A 239 3.92 14.45 12.43
C LYS A 239 3.80 13.35 11.37
N ARG A 240 4.70 13.35 10.38
CA ARG A 240 4.70 12.37 9.27
C ARG A 240 4.99 10.96 9.75
N VAL A 241 6.00 10.77 10.62
CA VAL A 241 6.33 9.45 11.18
C VAL A 241 5.18 8.93 12.03
N THR A 242 4.61 9.75 12.92
CA THR A 242 3.44 9.39 13.73
C THR A 242 2.23 9.03 12.86
N SER A 243 1.94 9.83 11.82
CA SER A 243 0.82 9.57 10.91
C SER A 243 1.00 8.25 10.14
N THR A 244 2.23 7.97 9.69
CA THR A 244 2.55 6.72 8.99
C THR A 244 2.40 5.51 9.91
N ALA A 245 2.91 5.61 11.15
CA ALA A 245 2.77 4.56 12.16
C ALA A 245 1.30 4.32 12.53
N PHE A 246 0.50 5.37 12.64
CA PHE A 246 -0.93 5.26 12.93
C PHE A 246 -1.71 4.57 11.81
N VAL A 247 -1.44 4.92 10.54
CA VAL A 247 -2.05 4.21 9.39
C VAL A 247 -1.59 2.75 9.35
N PHE A 248 -0.34 2.46 9.71
CA PHE A 248 0.17 1.09 9.79
C PHE A 248 -0.46 0.28 10.94
N LEU A 249 -0.83 0.93 12.04
CA LEU A 249 -1.63 0.28 13.08
C LEU A 249 -2.99 -0.18 12.53
N ALA A 250 -3.66 0.67 11.74
CA ALA A 250 -4.90 0.30 11.05
C ALA A 250 -4.73 -0.92 10.16
N TYR A 251 -3.59 -1.00 9.46
CA TYR A 251 -3.24 -2.14 8.62
C TYR A 251 -3.19 -3.45 9.42
N CYS A 252 -2.53 -3.44 10.57
CA CYS A 252 -2.43 -4.62 11.44
C CYS A 252 -3.79 -5.01 12.02
N VAL A 253 -4.56 -4.04 12.51
CA VAL A 253 -5.88 -4.28 13.12
C VAL A 253 -6.87 -4.86 12.09
N GLY A 254 -6.87 -4.35 10.85
CA GLY A 254 -7.76 -4.84 9.81
C GLY A 254 -7.50 -6.31 9.45
N ASN A 255 -6.24 -6.72 9.40
CA ASN A 255 -5.85 -8.11 9.15
C ASN A 255 -6.28 -9.07 10.27
N ILE A 256 -6.41 -8.58 11.51
CA ILE A 256 -6.94 -9.37 12.64
C ILE A 256 -8.46 -9.53 12.53
N ILE A 257 -9.16 -8.47 12.15
CA ILE A 257 -10.63 -8.45 12.05
C ILE A 257 -11.12 -9.25 10.82
N GLY A 258 -10.44 -9.12 9.68
CA GLY A 258 -10.88 -9.68 8.38
C GLY A 258 -11.30 -11.16 8.42
N PRO A 259 -10.43 -12.07 8.89
CA PRO A 259 -10.75 -13.50 8.95
C PRO A 259 -11.94 -13.84 9.86
N GLN A 260 -12.18 -13.05 10.91
CA GLN A 260 -13.27 -13.30 11.87
C GLN A 260 -14.65 -13.09 11.25
N ALA A 261 -14.76 -12.35 10.15
CA ALA A 261 -16.00 -12.18 9.41
C ALA A 261 -16.42 -13.43 8.61
N PHE A 262 -15.52 -14.41 8.45
CA PHE A 262 -15.77 -15.65 7.70
C PHE A 262 -16.13 -16.78 8.66
N LEU A 263 -17.43 -16.89 8.95
CA LEU A 263 -17.96 -17.90 9.85
C LEU A 263 -17.93 -19.29 9.21
N ALA A 264 -17.34 -20.26 9.90
CA ALA A 264 -17.30 -21.65 9.44
C ALA A 264 -18.70 -22.27 9.24
N SER A 265 -19.70 -21.78 9.99
CA SER A 265 -21.11 -22.21 9.88
C SER A 265 -21.78 -21.83 8.57
N GLU A 266 -21.24 -20.85 7.82
CA GLU A 266 -21.80 -20.36 6.56
C GLU A 266 -21.11 -20.96 5.33
N ALA A 267 -20.25 -21.96 5.53
CA ALA A 267 -19.62 -22.68 4.43
C ALA A 267 -20.70 -23.30 3.50
N PRO A 268 -20.50 -23.29 2.17
CA PRO A 268 -19.33 -22.79 1.41
C PRO A 268 -19.50 -21.35 0.87
N ILE A 269 -20.62 -20.69 1.15
CA ILE A 269 -20.96 -19.40 0.52
C ILE A 269 -20.42 -18.21 1.33
N TYR A 270 -20.32 -18.34 2.65
CA TYR A 270 -19.82 -17.30 3.57
C TYR A 270 -20.50 -15.95 3.35
N GLY A 271 -21.84 -15.96 3.36
CA GLY A 271 -22.66 -14.81 3.00
C GLY A 271 -22.37 -13.57 3.85
N THR A 272 -22.13 -13.74 5.15
CA THR A 272 -21.80 -12.64 6.06
C THR A 272 -20.43 -12.05 5.75
N GLY A 273 -19.43 -12.89 5.49
CA GLY A 273 -18.08 -12.45 5.11
C GLY A 273 -18.08 -11.64 3.82
N CYS A 274 -18.77 -12.12 2.78
CA CYS A 274 -18.86 -11.41 1.51
C CYS A 274 -19.65 -10.09 1.62
N LYS A 275 -20.75 -10.05 2.38
CA LYS A 275 -21.48 -8.80 2.68
C LYS A 275 -20.61 -7.81 3.45
N GLY A 276 -19.83 -8.29 4.42
CA GLY A 276 -18.85 -7.50 5.15
C GLY A 276 -17.81 -6.87 4.23
N ILE A 277 -17.25 -7.66 3.31
CA ILE A 277 -16.32 -7.15 2.29
C ILE A 277 -16.98 -6.09 1.42
N MET A 278 -18.19 -6.33 0.89
CA MET A 278 -18.90 -5.33 0.08
C MET A 278 -19.10 -4.02 0.85
N GLY A 279 -19.48 -4.10 2.14
CA GLY A 279 -19.61 -2.93 3.01
C GLY A 279 -18.29 -2.19 3.21
N CYS A 280 -17.19 -2.92 3.43
CA CYS A 280 -15.86 -2.34 3.58
C CYS A 280 -15.42 -1.64 2.29
N THR A 281 -15.57 -2.32 1.14
CA THR A 281 -15.24 -1.81 -0.20
C THR A 281 -16.07 -0.56 -0.54
N ALA A 282 -17.37 -0.56 -0.25
CA ALA A 282 -18.22 0.64 -0.43
C ALA A 282 -17.79 1.79 0.51
N GLY A 283 -17.49 1.48 1.77
CA GLY A 283 -16.98 2.44 2.75
C GLY A 283 -15.65 3.07 2.30
N GLN A 284 -14.76 2.29 1.67
CA GLN A 284 -13.51 2.81 1.10
C GLN A 284 -13.74 3.83 -0.01
N VAL A 285 -14.72 3.60 -0.89
CA VAL A 285 -15.08 4.58 -1.94
C VAL A 285 -15.54 5.89 -1.30
N VAL A 286 -16.42 5.82 -0.30
CA VAL A 286 -16.91 7.01 0.43
C VAL A 286 -15.76 7.74 1.13
N LEU A 287 -14.86 7.02 1.81
CA LEU A 287 -13.70 7.61 2.47
C LEU A 287 -12.72 8.24 1.47
N ALA A 288 -12.50 7.62 0.31
CA ALA A 288 -11.65 8.19 -0.73
C ALA A 288 -12.24 9.49 -1.32
N ILE A 289 -13.56 9.57 -1.49
CA ILE A 289 -14.27 10.81 -1.85
C ILE A 289 -14.08 11.86 -0.75
N ALA A 290 -14.27 11.49 0.52
CA ALA A 290 -14.11 12.40 1.65
C ALA A 290 -12.69 12.96 1.73
N ILE A 291 -11.66 12.12 1.53
CA ILE A 291 -10.26 12.54 1.45
C ILE A 291 -10.08 13.53 0.30
N ARG A 292 -10.57 13.21 -0.90
CA ARG A 292 -10.46 14.08 -2.08
C ARG A 292 -11.07 15.47 -1.83
N LEU A 293 -12.30 15.52 -1.30
CA LEU A 293 -13.00 16.77 -1.01
C LEU A 293 -12.28 17.58 0.07
N LEU A 294 -11.77 16.92 1.12
CA LEU A 294 -11.00 17.57 2.18
C LEU A 294 -9.72 18.22 1.65
N LEU A 295 -8.96 17.50 0.80
CA LEU A 295 -7.71 18.02 0.24
C LEU A 295 -7.95 19.15 -0.76
N ILE A 296 -9.00 19.06 -1.59
CA ILE A 296 -9.41 20.15 -2.48
C ILE A 296 -9.83 21.38 -1.66
N LYS A 297 -10.63 21.19 -0.60
CA LYS A 297 -11.04 22.29 0.29
C LYS A 297 -9.83 22.98 0.93
N ARG A 298 -8.88 22.21 1.45
CA ARG A 298 -7.63 22.75 2.04
C ARG A 298 -6.82 23.55 1.03
N ASN A 299 -6.69 23.07 -0.21
CA ASN A 299 -5.98 23.80 -1.26
C ASN A 299 -6.72 25.09 -1.63
N LYS A 300 -8.04 25.04 -1.87
CA LYS A 300 -8.84 26.23 -2.20
C LYS A 300 -8.79 27.31 -1.10
N GLN A 301 -8.86 26.91 0.17
CA GLN A 301 -8.72 27.84 1.29
C GLN A 301 -7.36 28.55 1.27
N ARG A 302 -6.28 27.82 0.96
CA ARG A 302 -4.92 28.38 0.89
C ARG A 302 -4.67 29.21 -0.35
N ASP A 303 -5.34 28.90 -1.47
CA ASP A 303 -5.30 29.72 -2.68
C ASP A 303 -5.98 31.07 -2.39
N ALA A 304 -7.14 31.07 -1.72
CA ALA A 304 -7.82 32.29 -1.29
C ALA A 304 -7.02 33.11 -0.25
N GLU A 305 -6.38 32.46 0.73
CA GLU A 305 -5.49 33.13 1.70
C GLU A 305 -4.26 33.77 1.01
N ALA A 306 -3.72 33.12 -0.02
CA ALA A 306 -2.58 33.64 -0.79
C ALA A 306 -2.98 34.84 -1.65
N GLU A 307 -4.14 34.79 -2.31
CA GLU A 307 -4.70 35.91 -3.07
C GLU A 307 -5.01 37.12 -2.17
N ALA A 308 -5.57 36.88 -0.98
CA ALA A 308 -5.90 37.94 -0.02
C ALA A 308 -4.68 38.61 0.62
N SER A 309 -3.52 37.95 0.66
CA SER A 309 -2.31 38.47 1.31
C SER A 309 -1.34 39.19 0.36
N GLY A 310 -1.62 39.22 -0.96
CA GLY A 310 -0.85 39.97 -1.96
C GLY A 310 0.63 39.58 -2.11
N LYS A 311 1.08 38.52 -1.42
CA LYS A 311 2.47 38.04 -1.46
C LYS A 311 2.63 37.04 -2.60
N ASN A 312 3.09 37.54 -3.75
CA ASN A 312 3.59 36.69 -4.83
C ASN A 312 4.66 35.72 -4.32
N ALA A 313 4.63 34.52 -4.88
CA ALA A 313 5.26 33.30 -4.39
C ALA A 313 6.80 33.22 -4.56
N GLU A 314 7.55 34.33 -4.42
CA GLU A 314 8.96 34.39 -4.85
C GLU A 314 10.04 34.30 -3.76
N ASN A 315 9.73 34.37 -2.46
CA ASN A 315 10.76 34.16 -1.42
C ASN A 315 10.85 32.68 -1.04
N LEU A 316 11.70 31.96 -1.80
CA LEU A 316 11.81 30.50 -1.86
C LEU A 316 12.83 29.86 -0.89
N SER A 317 13.60 30.61 -0.09
CA SER A 317 14.80 30.06 0.58
C SER A 317 14.67 29.74 2.08
N ASP A 318 13.94 30.52 2.88
CA ASP A 318 14.20 30.51 4.34
C ASP A 318 13.19 29.69 5.18
N GLU A 319 11.92 29.60 4.78
CA GLU A 319 10.89 28.88 5.55
C GLU A 319 10.94 27.34 5.38
N VAL A 320 11.61 26.85 4.34
CA VAL A 320 11.73 25.41 4.04
C VAL A 320 12.70 24.71 5.01
N LEU A 321 13.58 25.48 5.66
CA LEU A 321 14.57 24.98 6.62
C LEU A 321 14.01 24.78 8.04
N MET A 322 12.84 25.37 8.34
CA MET A 322 12.15 25.12 9.60
C MET A 322 11.27 23.88 9.43
N ASP A 323 11.43 22.89 10.31
CA ASP A 323 10.58 21.69 10.39
C ASP A 323 9.16 22.05 10.88
N LEU A 324 8.46 22.82 10.04
CA LEU A 324 7.08 23.28 10.20
C LEU A 324 6.11 22.19 9.74
N THR A 325 4.98 22.06 10.43
CA THR A 325 3.92 21.13 10.04
C THR A 325 3.20 21.64 8.79
N ASP A 326 2.39 20.77 8.17
CA ASP A 326 1.58 21.21 7.03
C ASP A 326 0.53 22.25 7.42
N PHE A 327 0.09 22.32 8.69
CA PHE A 327 -0.82 23.37 9.17
C PHE A 327 -0.11 24.70 9.42
N GLU A 328 1.13 24.65 9.90
CA GLU A 328 1.97 25.84 10.10
C GLU A 328 2.45 26.42 8.75
N ASN A 329 2.79 25.55 7.80
CA ASN A 329 3.23 25.97 6.47
C ASN A 329 2.04 26.26 5.53
N ARG A 330 1.65 27.54 5.47
CA ARG A 330 0.56 28.06 4.61
C ARG A 330 0.83 27.90 3.11
N LYS A 331 2.10 27.82 2.70
CA LYS A 331 2.51 27.59 1.30
C LYS A 331 2.49 26.11 0.89
N PHE A 332 2.32 25.18 1.83
CA PHE A 332 2.20 23.74 1.51
C PHE A 332 0.93 23.47 0.69
N ARG A 333 1.03 22.60 -0.31
CA ARG A 333 -0.08 22.20 -1.19
C ARG A 333 -0.27 20.69 -1.10
N TYR A 334 -1.53 20.28 -0.88
CA TYR A 334 -1.90 18.88 -0.74
C TYR A 334 -2.09 18.23 -2.11
N SER A 335 -1.59 17.00 -2.26
CA SER A 335 -1.81 16.16 -3.44
C SER A 335 -3.02 15.25 -3.21
N TYR A 336 -4.04 15.38 -4.06
CA TYR A 336 -5.23 14.54 -4.02
C TYR A 336 -5.24 13.52 -5.15
#